data_AF-A0A6B2Z8Z9-F1
#
_entry.id   AF-A0A6B2Z8Z9-F1
#
_cell.length_a   1.000
_cell.length_b   1.000
_cell.length_c   1.000
_cell.angle_alpha   90.00
_cell.angle_beta   90.00
_cell.angle_gamma   90.00
#
_symmetry.space_group_name_H-M   'P 1'
#
loop_
_entity.id
_entity.type
_entity.pdbx_description
1 polymer ?
#
loop_
_entity_poly.entity_id
_entity_poly.type
_entity_poly.pdbx_seq_one_letter_code
_entity_poly.pdbx_strand_id
1 'polypeptide(L)'
;MTPAEQVAANVKLLRTRRGWSQDELAERVGHNSSQAVWSAEVGRRRITVNDLVDFAAAFGVTPERLMSDDPDADSVPVYEVTTDDGAAQSIAADTVDPGETWASFYLRETRVFLAPTARILGIRLITEEAPDA
;
A
#
# COMPACT_ATOMS: atom_id res chain seq x y z
N MET A 1 3.84 -10.03 20.81
CA MET A 1 4.27 -8.73 20.30
C MET A 1 3.38 -7.67 20.93
N THR A 2 3.97 -6.62 21.47
CA THR A 2 3.26 -5.43 21.97
C THR A 2 2.90 -4.51 20.79
N PRO A 3 1.91 -3.61 20.93
CA PRO A 3 1.57 -2.66 19.86
C PRO A 3 2.76 -1.81 19.39
N ALA A 4 3.65 -1.41 20.31
CA ALA A 4 4.85 -0.64 19.96
C ALA A 4 5.85 -1.47 19.14
N GLU A 5 6.02 -2.76 19.45
CA GLU A 5 6.86 -3.67 18.67
C GLU A 5 6.27 -3.93 17.28
N GLN A 6 4.94 -4.01 17.16
CA GLN A 6 4.25 -4.15 15.86
C GLN A 6 4.49 -2.93 14.98
N VAL A 7 4.29 -1.72 15.53
CA VAL A 7 4.54 -0.47 14.78
C VAL A 7 6.00 -0.39 14.35
N ALA A 8 6.97 -0.71 15.23
CA ALA A 8 8.38 -0.70 14.88
C ALA A 8 8.71 -1.67 13.72
N ALA A 9 8.14 -2.88 13.76
CA ALA A 9 8.29 -3.86 12.69
C ALA A 9 7.66 -3.37 11.37
N ASN A 10 6.47 -2.79 11.44
CA ASN A 10 5.74 -2.28 10.27
C ASN A 10 6.43 -1.07 9.63
N VAL A 11 6.98 -0.14 10.43
CA VAL A 11 7.79 0.99 9.93
C VAL A 11 8.97 0.47 9.11
N LYS A 12 9.71 -0.51 9.65
CA LYS A 12 10.83 -1.13 8.95
C LYS A 12 10.38 -1.85 7.67
N LEU A 13 9.29 -2.61 7.75
CA LEU A 13 8.71 -3.34 6.61
C LEU A 13 8.37 -2.37 5.47
N LEU A 14 7.54 -1.37 5.73
CA LEU A 14 7.08 -0.38 4.74
C LEU A 14 8.24 0.37 4.11
N ARG A 15 9.21 0.80 4.94
CA ARG A 15 10.42 1.46 4.46
C ARG A 15 11.19 0.58 3.49
N THR A 16 11.42 -0.69 3.84
CA THR A 16 12.16 -1.62 2.98
C THR A 16 11.42 -1.97 1.69
N ARG A 17 10.10 -2.14 1.74
CA ARG A 17 9.25 -2.38 0.55
C ARG A 17 9.32 -1.22 -0.44
N ARG A 18 9.34 0.01 0.06
CA ARG A 18 9.48 1.24 -0.74
C ARG A 18 10.93 1.53 -1.18
N GLY A 19 11.90 0.69 -0.79
CA GLY A 19 13.31 0.87 -1.13
C GLY A 19 13.99 2.04 -0.44
N TRP A 20 13.41 2.59 0.63
CA TRP A 20 13.93 3.78 1.30
C TRP A 20 15.03 3.43 2.32
N SER A 21 16.05 4.27 2.40
CA SER A 21 17.01 4.33 3.50
C SER A 21 16.38 4.94 4.76
N GLN A 22 17.07 4.81 5.89
CA GLN A 22 16.60 5.41 7.16
C GLN A 22 16.66 6.94 7.12
N ASP A 23 17.63 7.50 6.42
CA ASP A 23 17.73 8.94 6.13
C ASP A 23 16.51 9.43 5.34
N GLU A 24 16.18 8.73 4.25
CA GLU A 24 15.02 9.06 3.40
C GLU A 24 13.68 9.00 4.14
N LEU A 25 13.51 8.05 5.06
CA LEU A 25 12.33 8.03 5.92
C LEU A 25 12.34 9.18 6.91
N ALA A 26 13.50 9.51 7.51
CA ALA A 26 13.61 10.63 8.43
C ALA A 26 13.21 11.94 7.76
N GLU A 27 13.67 12.19 6.53
CA GLU A 27 13.30 13.36 5.73
C GLU A 27 11.78 13.44 5.49
N ARG A 28 11.13 12.31 5.15
CA ARG A 28 9.67 12.26 4.90
C ARG A 28 8.83 12.50 6.15
N VAL A 29 9.30 12.05 7.31
CA VAL A 29 8.65 12.27 8.62
C VAL A 29 8.90 13.71 9.12
N GLY A 30 9.75 14.49 8.46
CA GLY A 30 10.13 15.84 8.90
C GLY A 30 11.11 15.81 10.08
N HIS A 31 11.88 14.73 10.22
CA HIS A 31 12.92 14.57 11.23
C HIS A 31 14.32 14.59 10.60
N ASN A 32 15.23 15.33 11.20
CA ASN A 32 16.61 15.44 10.70
C ASN A 32 17.53 14.29 11.18
N SER A 33 16.99 13.12 11.58
CA SER A 33 17.81 12.07 12.19
C SER A 33 17.39 10.64 11.87
N SER A 34 18.18 10.00 11.02
CA SER A 34 18.18 8.57 10.67
C SER A 34 18.43 7.69 11.91
N GLN A 35 19.13 8.21 12.92
CA GLN A 35 19.28 7.52 14.22
C GLN A 35 17.96 7.42 14.98
N ALA A 36 17.08 8.43 14.89
CA ALA A 36 15.76 8.36 15.49
C ALA A 36 14.92 7.24 14.85
N VAL A 37 14.92 7.18 13.52
CA VAL A 37 14.28 6.09 12.74
C VAL A 37 14.85 4.73 13.12
N TRP A 38 16.17 4.56 13.07
CA TRP A 38 16.83 3.30 13.45
C TRP A 38 16.45 2.89 14.87
N SER A 39 16.51 3.81 15.83
CA SER A 39 16.21 3.53 17.23
C SER A 39 14.75 3.12 17.45
N ALA A 40 13.82 3.65 16.65
CA ALA A 40 12.43 3.23 16.65
C ALA A 40 12.28 1.82 16.05
N GLU A 41 12.88 1.55 14.89
CA GLU A 41 12.82 0.25 14.21
C GLU A 41 13.39 -0.92 15.04
N VAL A 42 14.43 -0.66 15.84
CA VAL A 42 15.02 -1.68 16.73
C VAL A 42 14.44 -1.68 18.14
N GLY A 43 13.40 -0.89 18.41
CA GLY A 43 12.72 -0.83 19.70
C GLY A 43 13.54 -0.21 20.85
N ARG A 44 14.63 0.51 20.54
CA ARG A 44 15.46 1.23 21.54
C ARG A 44 14.82 2.53 22.00
N ARG A 45 14.02 3.15 21.14
CA ARG A 45 13.21 4.33 21.43
C ARG A 45 11.76 3.91 21.60
N ARG A 46 11.10 4.49 22.60
CA ARG A 46 9.63 4.39 22.75
C ARG A 46 8.96 5.16 21.61
N ILE A 47 8.09 4.48 20.87
CA ILE A 47 7.19 5.11 19.89
C ILE A 47 6.07 5.83 20.65
N THR A 48 5.93 7.12 20.39
CA THR A 48 4.84 7.97 20.89
C THR A 48 3.66 7.97 19.91
N VAL A 49 2.52 8.53 20.34
CA VAL A 49 1.38 8.71 19.43
C VAL A 49 1.70 9.66 18.27
N ASN A 50 2.53 10.68 18.51
CA ASN A 50 2.99 11.58 17.45
C ASN A 50 3.87 10.81 16.45
N ASP A 51 4.83 10.01 16.92
CA ASP A 51 5.66 9.17 16.03
C ASP A 51 4.77 8.26 15.16
N LEU A 52 3.73 7.64 15.74
CA LEU A 52 2.78 6.80 15.02
C LEU A 52 2.07 7.57 13.90
N VAL A 53 1.59 8.78 14.18
CA VAL A 53 0.91 9.63 13.19
C VAL A 53 1.89 10.09 12.10
N ASP A 54 3.08 10.53 12.48
CA ASP A 54 4.07 11.05 11.53
C ASP A 54 4.59 9.93 10.59
N PHE A 55 4.81 8.72 11.12
CA PHE A 55 5.15 7.56 10.29
C PHE A 55 3.99 7.17 9.36
N ALA A 56 2.77 7.12 9.87
CA ALA A 56 1.60 6.77 9.07
C ALA A 56 1.43 7.74 7.89
N ALA A 57 1.56 9.04 8.16
CA ALA A 57 1.54 10.08 7.13
C ALA A 57 2.67 9.91 6.10
N ALA A 58 3.91 9.66 6.55
CA ALA A 58 5.06 9.46 5.66
C ALA A 58 4.91 8.25 4.72
N PHE A 59 4.14 7.24 5.12
CA PHE A 59 3.86 6.06 4.30
C PHE A 59 2.56 6.14 3.49
N GLY A 60 1.73 7.17 3.70
CA GLY A 60 0.40 7.27 3.08
C GLY A 60 -0.60 6.24 3.62
N VAL A 61 -0.45 5.82 4.88
CA VAL A 61 -1.36 4.87 5.55
C VAL A 61 -1.99 5.52 6.77
N THR A 62 -3.02 4.89 7.35
CA THR A 62 -3.60 5.35 8.61
C THR A 62 -2.85 4.77 9.83
N PRO A 63 -2.88 5.45 11.00
CA PRO A 63 -2.28 4.93 12.23
C PRO A 63 -2.74 3.52 12.62
N GLU A 64 -4.04 3.22 12.45
CA GLU A 64 -4.60 1.88 12.70
C GLU A 64 -3.97 0.80 11.80
N ARG A 65 -3.66 1.12 10.54
CA ARG A 65 -3.01 0.21 9.61
C ARG A 65 -1.56 -0.04 9.98
N LEU A 66 -0.85 1.00 10.42
CA LEU A 66 0.51 0.85 10.92
C LEU A 66 0.57 -0.04 12.19
N MET A 67 -0.56 -0.22 12.89
CA MET A 67 -0.70 -1.14 14.03
C MET A 67 -1.22 -2.54 13.66
N SER A 68 -1.57 -2.78 12.39
CA SER A 68 -2.16 -4.05 11.94
C SER A 68 -1.12 -5.07 11.49
N ASP A 69 -1.52 -6.34 11.32
CA ASP A 69 -0.63 -7.39 10.81
C ASP A 69 -0.21 -7.17 9.35
N ASP A 70 -0.98 -6.40 8.58
CA ASP A 70 -0.66 -6.06 7.20
C ASP A 70 -0.84 -4.54 6.94
N PRO A 71 0.21 -3.74 7.15
CA PRO A 71 0.12 -2.29 7.05
C PRO A 71 -0.05 -1.76 5.60
N ASP A 72 0.18 -2.59 4.57
CA ASP A 72 0.03 -2.20 3.15
C ASP A 72 -1.29 -2.68 2.52
N ALA A 73 -2.10 -3.52 3.16
CA ALA A 73 -3.29 -4.12 2.50
C ALA A 73 -4.43 -3.14 2.09
N ASP A 74 -4.25 -1.82 2.22
CA ASP A 74 -5.15 -0.79 1.67
C ASP A 74 -4.54 -0.08 0.43
N SER A 75 -3.35 -0.47 -0.02
CA SER A 75 -2.88 -0.15 -1.37
C SER A 75 -3.88 -0.74 -2.35
N VAL A 76 -4.58 0.12 -3.09
CA VAL A 76 -5.57 -0.36 -4.05
C VAL A 76 -4.79 -1.07 -5.17
N PRO A 77 -4.98 -2.38 -5.36
CA PRO A 77 -4.26 -3.08 -6.42
C PRO A 77 -4.61 -2.46 -7.77
N VAL A 78 -3.59 -2.14 -8.57
CA VAL A 78 -3.79 -1.65 -9.93
C VAL A 78 -3.56 -2.79 -10.91
N TYR A 79 -4.56 -3.08 -11.71
CA TYR A 79 -4.51 -4.08 -12.77
C TYR A 79 -4.36 -3.43 -14.12
N GLU A 80 -3.40 -3.88 -14.91
CA GLU A 80 -3.39 -3.67 -16.35
C GLU A 80 -4.33 -4.68 -17.00
N VAL A 81 -5.35 -4.17 -17.67
CA VAL A 81 -6.33 -4.96 -18.40
C VAL A 81 -6.15 -4.69 -19.90
N THR A 82 -5.82 -5.73 -20.66
CA THR A 82 -5.66 -5.66 -22.12
C THR A 82 -6.89 -6.24 -22.79
N THR A 83 -7.51 -5.47 -23.69
CA THR A 83 -8.69 -5.90 -24.46
C THR A 83 -8.39 -6.15 -25.94
N ASP A 84 -9.31 -6.84 -26.62
CA ASP A 84 -9.22 -7.22 -28.04
C ASP A 84 -9.20 -6.03 -29.03
N ASP A 85 -9.58 -4.85 -28.56
CA ASP A 85 -9.47 -3.57 -29.27
C ASP A 85 -8.05 -2.95 -29.20
N GLY A 86 -7.13 -3.59 -28.51
CA GLY A 86 -5.72 -3.19 -28.40
C GLY A 86 -5.45 -2.12 -27.33
N ALA A 87 -6.43 -1.73 -26.53
CA ALA A 87 -6.22 -0.82 -25.40
C ALA A 87 -5.74 -1.60 -24.16
N ALA A 88 -4.69 -1.08 -23.50
CA ALA A 88 -4.32 -1.47 -22.14
C ALA A 88 -4.80 -0.38 -21.17
N GLN A 89 -5.57 -0.76 -20.16
CA GLN A 89 -6.11 0.17 -19.16
C GLN A 89 -5.65 -0.20 -17.77
N SER A 90 -5.20 0.79 -16.99
CA SER A 90 -4.89 0.63 -15.57
C SER A 90 -6.16 0.82 -14.73
N ILE A 91 -6.58 -0.22 -14.01
CA ILE A 91 -7.80 -0.28 -13.22
C ILE A 91 -7.43 -0.50 -11.75
N ALA A 92 -7.72 0.46 -10.88
CA ALA A 92 -7.55 0.32 -9.44
C ALA A 92 -8.76 -0.42 -8.85
N ALA A 93 -8.55 -1.61 -8.28
CA ALA A 93 -9.62 -2.47 -7.76
C ALA A 93 -9.11 -3.34 -6.61
N ASP A 94 -9.87 -3.48 -5.53
CA ASP A 94 -9.56 -4.44 -4.45
C ASP A 94 -10.15 -5.83 -4.70
N THR A 95 -11.12 -5.93 -5.63
CA THR A 95 -11.80 -7.18 -5.96
C THR A 95 -11.90 -7.33 -7.48
N VAL A 96 -11.45 -8.48 -8.00
CA VAL A 96 -11.56 -8.85 -9.41
C VAL A 96 -12.35 -10.15 -9.55
N ASP A 97 -13.45 -10.09 -10.29
CA ASP A 97 -14.26 -11.24 -10.68
C ASP A 97 -14.10 -11.46 -12.20
N PRO A 98 -13.26 -12.39 -12.65
CA PRO A 98 -13.02 -12.67 -14.06
C PRO A 98 -14.10 -13.57 -14.69
N GLY A 99 -15.32 -13.58 -14.14
CA GLY A 99 -16.40 -14.54 -14.43
C GLY A 99 -16.56 -14.94 -15.90
N GLU A 100 -17.17 -16.10 -16.17
CA GLU A 100 -17.12 -16.75 -17.50
C GLU A 100 -17.66 -15.89 -18.66
N THR A 101 -18.64 -15.01 -18.38
CA THR A 101 -19.25 -14.13 -19.40
C THR A 101 -18.79 -12.68 -19.29
N TRP A 102 -18.57 -12.19 -18.06
CA TRP A 102 -18.22 -10.81 -17.78
C TRP A 102 -17.10 -10.73 -16.75
N ALA A 103 -16.05 -9.98 -17.07
CA ALA A 103 -15.01 -9.60 -16.14
C ALA A 103 -15.43 -8.29 -15.45
N SER A 104 -15.49 -8.30 -14.12
CA SER A 104 -15.87 -7.17 -13.28
C SER A 104 -14.77 -6.84 -12.28
N PHE A 105 -14.48 -5.55 -12.10
CA PHE A 105 -13.51 -5.06 -11.12
C PHE A 105 -14.23 -4.10 -10.19
N TYR A 106 -13.97 -4.21 -8.90
CA TYR A 106 -14.59 -3.39 -7.87
C TYR A 106 -13.54 -2.68 -7.03
N LEU A 107 -13.82 -1.42 -6.72
CA LEU A 107 -13.15 -0.66 -5.68
C LEU A 107 -14.16 -0.48 -4.54
N ARG A 108 -13.90 -1.13 -3.41
CA ARG A 108 -14.85 -1.33 -2.33
C ARG A 108 -16.11 -1.98 -2.90
N GLU A 109 -17.27 -1.35 -2.75
CA GLU A 109 -18.55 -1.84 -3.27
C GLU A 109 -18.88 -1.30 -4.67
N THR A 110 -18.01 -0.44 -5.25
CA THR A 110 -18.26 0.22 -6.54
C THR A 110 -17.60 -0.53 -7.68
N ARG A 111 -18.38 -0.93 -8.69
CA ARG A 111 -17.81 -1.51 -9.92
C ARG A 111 -17.14 -0.44 -10.76
N VAL A 112 -15.82 -0.54 -10.92
CA VAL A 112 -14.98 0.42 -11.64
C VAL A 112 -14.68 0.00 -13.09
N PHE A 113 -14.80 -1.29 -13.40
CA PHE A 113 -14.63 -1.81 -14.76
C PHE A 113 -15.55 -3.01 -15.00
N LEU A 114 -16.04 -3.12 -16.24
CA LEU A 114 -16.88 -4.22 -16.72
C LEU A 114 -16.64 -4.42 -18.22
N ALA A 115 -16.27 -5.63 -18.63
CA ALA A 115 -16.17 -5.99 -20.04
C ALA A 115 -16.55 -7.47 -20.26
N PRO A 116 -17.02 -7.86 -21.47
CA PRO A 116 -17.23 -9.27 -21.76
C PRO A 116 -15.91 -10.02 -21.68
N THR A 117 -15.89 -11.17 -21.00
CA THR A 117 -14.65 -11.94 -20.75
C THR A 117 -13.96 -12.36 -22.04
N ALA A 118 -14.73 -12.65 -23.09
CA ALA A 118 -14.21 -12.95 -24.43
C ALA A 118 -13.37 -11.82 -25.07
N ARG A 119 -13.48 -10.58 -24.57
CA ARG A 119 -12.67 -9.44 -25.03
C ARG A 119 -11.41 -9.23 -24.22
N ILE A 120 -11.28 -9.86 -23.05
CA ILE A 120 -10.11 -9.72 -22.20
C ILE A 120 -8.99 -10.60 -22.77
N LEU A 121 -7.91 -9.99 -23.25
CA LEU A 121 -6.71 -10.69 -23.69
C LEU A 121 -5.75 -10.96 -22.53
N GLY A 122 -5.80 -10.14 -21.47
CA GLY A 122 -4.98 -10.34 -20.28
C GLY A 122 -5.37 -9.42 -19.13
N ILE A 123 -5.13 -9.90 -17.90
CA ILE A 123 -5.23 -9.13 -16.66
C ILE A 123 -3.91 -9.35 -15.91
N ARG A 124 -3.20 -8.27 -15.58
CA ARG A 124 -1.94 -8.34 -14.84
C ARG A 124 -1.97 -7.34 -13.69
N LEU A 125 -1.67 -7.80 -12.47
CA LEU A 125 -1.41 -6.89 -11.36
C LEU A 125 -0.10 -6.15 -11.62
N ILE A 126 -0.14 -4.83 -11.72
CA ILE A 126 1.04 -4.00 -12.04
C ILE A 126 1.63 -3.32 -10.81
N THR A 127 0.85 -3.05 -9.75
CA THR A 127 1.34 -2.37 -8.54
C THR A 127 0.35 -2.47 -7.37
N GLU A 128 0.87 -2.52 -6.14
CA GLU A 128 0.17 -2.18 -4.88
C GLU A 128 0.54 -0.73 -4.52
N GLU A 129 0.03 0.28 -5.22
CA GLU A 129 0.31 1.68 -4.85
C GLU A 129 -0.85 2.21 -4.03
N ALA A 130 -0.50 2.73 -2.85
CA ALA A 130 -1.38 3.60 -2.09
C ALA A 130 -1.88 4.72 -3.01
N PRO A 131 -3.20 4.98 -3.07
CA PRO A 131 -3.74 6.01 -3.93
C PRO A 131 -3.11 7.36 -3.55
N ASP A 132 -2.42 7.98 -4.51
CA ASP A 132 -1.93 9.36 -4.41
C ASP A 132 -3.13 10.27 -4.10
N ALA A 133 -3.09 10.92 -2.93
CA ALA A 133 -4.05 11.91 -2.46
C ALA A 133 -3.32 13.16 -1.98
#